data_AF-S9QS69-F1
#
_entry.id   AF-S9QS69-F1
#
_cell.length_a   1.000
_cell.length_b   1.000
_cell.length_c   1.000
_cell.angle_alpha   90.00
_cell.angle_beta   90.00
_cell.angle_gamma   90.00
#
_symmetry.space_group_name_H-M   'P 1'
#
loop_
_entity.id
_entity.type
_entity.pdbx_description
1 polymer ?
#
loop_
_entity_poly.entity_id
_entity_poly.type
_entity_poly.pdbx_seq_one_letter_code
_entity_poly.pdbx_strand_id
1 'polypeptide(L)'
;MFYKLSGSVGSGKTQAVLEHIRDNLGVGYLLVAPTIHLCGEIFKRVQKVLVDRPEYSNNGPIRLVVSDEMDAEGVYPRAMKACEDYNSGVPPIVIVTTKTFEYLLDHLPDYVKNRFAVYIDEGLPPIRMVTFSPNDKATYLQHLNVDQAHLTTPAEGEQEILAWAAFNPKKLAGKQLDHLNSPSFREISELVLSLHYDAFLWETEKSIEVIAVFSPRQMQAFRSVTLIVAIFERTLMPLLWEQRYGLKFQDSPIAADLFDSHAAKGPLISVWHALHEADLPSRNNFRRNFETGEQGEDDPRKQVIFEAARQLNEQFPDGAYCWAANSDFKNPDNVLEGAKMPPHNAGLNHYQNFDTVFSLLCINPQPWVKKRMLELFDLEEAQLYELWRFSHTYQTIGRCSLRLRDRENPINLVVPSSFCAAQVVDLFPGATNKGQITKLPRLSKPTQQEKVLNGHGIHYTKQDNSAYSKYRKLLNDKGEVPLKKHEWYVEIRSPNLKAKG
;
A
#
# COMPACT_ATOMS: atom_id res chain seq x y z
N MET A 1 -4.67 -20.43 -13.84
CA MET A 1 -4.26 -20.81 -12.46
C MET A 1 -3.51 -19.66 -11.80
N PHE A 2 -3.64 -19.45 -10.49
CA PHE A 2 -2.95 -18.36 -9.77
C PHE A 2 -1.91 -18.90 -8.79
N TYR A 3 -0.71 -18.34 -8.90
CA TYR A 3 0.41 -18.62 -8.03
C TYR A 3 0.85 -17.36 -7.29
N LYS A 4 1.41 -17.56 -6.11
CA LYS A 4 2.18 -16.55 -5.38
C LYS A 4 3.64 -16.95 -5.35
N LEU A 5 4.52 -16.02 -5.65
CA LEU A 5 5.95 -16.14 -5.38
C LEU A 5 6.26 -15.18 -4.23
N SER A 6 5.92 -15.62 -3.02
CA SER A 6 6.20 -14.89 -1.78
C SER A 6 7.60 -15.22 -1.32
N GLY A 7 8.37 -14.19 -0.98
CA GLY A 7 9.73 -14.35 -0.48
C GLY A 7 10.27 -13.01 -0.02
N SER A 8 11.28 -13.04 0.84
CA SER A 8 11.83 -11.82 1.44
C SER A 8 12.43 -10.86 0.39
N VAL A 9 12.66 -9.60 0.75
CA VAL A 9 13.38 -8.65 -0.11
C VAL A 9 14.81 -9.16 -0.35
N GLY A 10 15.29 -9.10 -1.60
CA GLY A 10 16.62 -9.62 -1.93
C GLY A 10 16.72 -11.16 -2.05
N SER A 11 15.61 -11.89 -1.92
CA SER A 11 15.58 -13.36 -2.06
C SER A 11 15.99 -13.89 -3.44
N GLY A 12 15.93 -13.05 -4.48
CA GLY A 12 16.25 -13.45 -5.86
C GLY A 12 15.04 -13.87 -6.71
N LYS A 13 13.81 -13.57 -6.28
CA LYS A 13 12.56 -13.92 -6.99
C LYS A 13 12.58 -13.67 -8.49
N THR A 14 12.91 -12.45 -8.91
CA THR A 14 12.96 -12.10 -10.33
C THR A 14 13.96 -12.99 -11.08
N GLN A 15 15.14 -13.24 -10.50
CA GLN A 15 16.15 -14.10 -11.13
C GLN A 15 15.66 -15.55 -11.28
N ALA A 16 15.03 -16.11 -10.25
CA ALA A 16 14.47 -17.46 -10.29
C ALA A 16 13.38 -17.60 -11.36
N VAL A 17 12.56 -16.56 -11.56
CA VAL A 17 11.57 -16.51 -12.66
C VAL A 17 12.25 -16.52 -14.03
N LEU A 18 13.33 -15.76 -14.20
CA LEU A 18 14.06 -15.73 -15.48
C LEU A 18 14.73 -17.06 -15.82
N GLU A 19 15.30 -17.74 -14.80
CA GLU A 19 15.85 -19.09 -14.95
C GLU A 19 14.76 -20.10 -15.31
N HIS A 20 13.60 -20.02 -14.64
CA HIS A 20 12.45 -20.85 -15.00
C HIS A 20 12.00 -20.62 -16.45
N ILE A 21 11.96 -19.37 -16.94
CA ILE A 21 11.62 -19.06 -18.33
C ILE A 21 12.64 -19.70 -19.30
N ARG A 22 13.94 -19.55 -19.03
CA ARG A 22 15.02 -20.16 -19.84
C ARG A 22 14.85 -21.67 -19.98
N ASP A 23 14.41 -22.31 -18.91
CA ASP A 23 14.29 -23.76 -18.84
C ASP A 23 12.94 -24.25 -19.41
N ASN A 24 11.99 -23.35 -19.73
CA ASN A 24 10.61 -23.69 -20.13
C ASN A 24 10.10 -22.88 -21.35
N LEU A 25 10.94 -22.57 -22.34
CA LEU A 25 10.64 -21.73 -23.52
C LEU A 25 9.50 -22.22 -24.47
N GLY A 26 8.77 -23.29 -24.14
CA GLY A 26 7.68 -23.83 -24.96
C GLY A 26 6.35 -23.07 -24.88
N VAL A 27 6.30 -21.93 -24.18
CA VAL A 27 5.09 -21.10 -24.02
C VAL A 27 5.44 -19.62 -24.09
N GLY A 28 4.45 -18.78 -24.41
CA GLY A 28 4.63 -17.33 -24.34
C GLY A 28 4.72 -16.86 -22.89
N TYR A 29 5.44 -15.76 -22.66
CA TYR A 29 5.54 -15.12 -21.36
C TYR A 29 5.19 -13.63 -21.40
N LEU A 30 4.38 -13.17 -20.44
CA LEU A 30 4.21 -11.74 -20.13
C LEU A 30 4.90 -11.43 -18.81
N LEU A 31 5.88 -10.53 -18.84
CA LEU A 31 6.53 -9.98 -17.66
C LEU A 31 6.00 -8.56 -17.42
N VAL A 32 5.31 -8.37 -16.30
CA VAL A 32 4.65 -7.11 -15.95
C VAL A 32 5.39 -6.46 -14.79
N ALA A 33 5.70 -5.18 -14.89
CA ALA A 33 6.34 -4.42 -13.81
C ALA A 33 5.74 -3.01 -13.66
N PRO A 34 5.79 -2.40 -12.46
CA PRO A 34 5.16 -1.11 -12.19
C PRO A 34 5.81 0.09 -12.92
N THR A 35 7.08 -0.01 -13.31
CA THR A 35 7.83 1.13 -13.87
C THR A 35 8.58 0.76 -15.15
N ILE A 36 8.76 1.74 -16.03
CA ILE A 36 9.56 1.63 -17.26
C ILE A 36 11.00 1.22 -16.94
N HIS A 37 11.57 1.80 -15.88
CA HIS A 37 12.93 1.49 -15.44
C HIS A 37 13.07 0.01 -15.07
N LEU A 38 12.15 -0.53 -14.27
CA LEU A 38 12.17 -1.95 -13.89
C LEU A 38 11.93 -2.87 -15.09
N CYS A 39 11.04 -2.49 -16.02
CA CYS A 39 10.88 -3.22 -17.28
C CYS A 39 12.20 -3.30 -18.07
N GLY A 40 12.95 -2.20 -18.14
CA GLY A 40 14.26 -2.14 -18.76
C GLY A 40 15.32 -3.00 -18.06
N GLU A 41 15.31 -3.05 -16.73
CA GLU A 41 16.18 -3.97 -15.96
C GLU A 41 15.85 -5.44 -16.26
N ILE A 42 14.56 -5.81 -16.22
CA ILE A 42 14.09 -7.16 -16.52
C ILE A 42 14.51 -7.55 -17.94
N PHE A 43 14.30 -6.68 -18.93
CA PHE A 43 14.69 -6.92 -20.32
C PHE A 43 16.18 -7.27 -20.46
N LYS A 44 17.07 -6.46 -19.87
CA LYS A 44 18.52 -6.72 -19.88
C LYS A 44 18.87 -8.06 -19.24
N ARG A 45 18.20 -8.42 -18.14
CA ARG A 45 18.45 -9.70 -17.45
C ARG A 45 17.93 -10.89 -18.27
N VAL A 46 16.76 -10.79 -18.89
CA VAL A 46 16.23 -11.82 -19.81
C VAL A 46 17.23 -12.07 -20.94
N GLN A 47 17.71 -11.02 -21.59
CA GLN A 47 18.71 -11.13 -22.66
C GLN A 47 19.98 -11.83 -22.19
N LYS A 48 20.46 -11.52 -20.99
CA LYS A 48 21.64 -12.16 -20.40
C LYS A 48 21.41 -13.65 -20.12
N VAL A 49 20.27 -14.01 -19.55
CA VAL A 49 19.94 -15.40 -19.19
C VAL A 49 19.70 -16.26 -20.44
N LEU A 50 19.25 -15.66 -21.53
CA LEU A 50 19.00 -16.33 -22.82
C LEU A 50 20.14 -16.18 -23.83
N VAL A 51 21.34 -15.77 -23.41
CA VAL A 51 22.47 -15.52 -24.33
C VAL A 51 22.84 -16.76 -25.15
N ASP A 52 22.70 -17.96 -24.56
CA ASP A 52 22.98 -19.25 -25.20
C ASP A 52 21.81 -19.81 -26.03
N ARG A 53 20.75 -19.01 -26.25
CA ARG A 53 19.56 -19.37 -27.03
C ARG A 53 19.49 -18.49 -28.29
N PRO A 54 20.15 -18.87 -29.40
CA PRO A 54 20.25 -18.03 -30.60
C PRO A 54 18.91 -17.65 -31.22
N GLU A 55 17.88 -18.48 -31.05
CA GLU A 55 16.51 -18.21 -31.48
C GLU A 55 15.84 -17.07 -30.69
N TYR A 56 16.37 -16.73 -29.52
CA TYR A 56 15.96 -15.59 -28.67
C TYR A 56 16.96 -14.43 -28.67
N SER A 57 18.23 -14.66 -29.03
CA SER A 57 19.25 -13.59 -29.16
C SER A 57 19.18 -12.92 -30.54
N ASN A 58 19.73 -11.71 -30.70
CA ASN A 58 19.75 -10.93 -31.97
C ASN A 58 18.37 -10.61 -32.61
N ASN A 59 17.50 -9.91 -31.87
CA ASN A 59 16.13 -9.53 -32.30
C ASN A 59 15.09 -10.67 -32.28
N GLY A 60 15.38 -11.77 -31.57
CA GLY A 60 14.41 -12.81 -31.23
C GLY A 60 13.14 -12.26 -30.55
N PRO A 61 12.15 -13.09 -30.21
CA PRO A 61 10.79 -12.63 -29.87
C PRO A 61 10.68 -12.06 -28.43
N ILE A 62 11.77 -11.51 -27.89
CA ILE A 62 11.77 -10.71 -26.68
C ILE A 62 11.36 -9.28 -27.07
N ARG A 63 10.31 -8.76 -26.46
CA ARG A 63 9.74 -7.44 -26.77
C ARG A 63 9.62 -6.62 -25.49
N LEU A 64 10.33 -5.50 -25.42
CA LEU A 64 10.12 -4.48 -24.38
C LEU A 64 9.12 -3.45 -24.92
N VAL A 65 7.92 -3.42 -24.37
CA VAL A 65 6.85 -2.51 -24.80
C VAL A 65 6.51 -1.54 -23.67
N VAL A 66 7.16 -0.39 -23.72
CA VAL A 66 6.99 0.72 -22.78
C VAL A 66 6.66 2.00 -23.55
N SER A 67 6.02 2.96 -22.87
CA SER A 67 5.79 4.27 -23.48
C SER A 67 7.13 4.96 -23.76
N ASP A 68 7.35 5.32 -25.01
CA ASP A 68 8.49 6.08 -25.50
C ASP A 68 7.94 7.23 -26.34
N GLU A 69 8.48 8.43 -26.14
CA GLU A 69 8.02 9.66 -26.80
C GLU A 69 8.31 9.63 -28.32
N MET A 70 9.23 8.78 -28.77
CA MET A 70 9.65 8.71 -30.17
C MET A 70 8.87 7.72 -31.05
N ASP A 71 7.94 6.94 -30.49
CA ASP A 71 7.24 5.88 -31.23
C ASP A 71 5.87 6.35 -31.75
N ALA A 72 5.70 6.32 -33.08
CA ALA A 72 4.50 6.80 -33.75
C ALA A 72 3.27 5.88 -33.59
N GLU A 73 3.47 4.58 -33.32
CA GLU A 73 2.39 3.57 -33.25
C GLU A 73 1.70 3.56 -31.86
N GLY A 74 2.28 4.23 -30.86
CA GLY A 74 1.79 4.24 -29.48
C GLY A 74 2.09 2.92 -28.74
N VAL A 75 2.00 2.93 -27.41
CA VAL A 75 2.37 1.77 -26.58
C VAL A 75 1.36 0.61 -26.66
N TYR A 76 0.07 0.90 -26.77
CA TYR A 76 -0.98 -0.12 -26.70
C TYR A 76 -1.08 -0.99 -27.96
N PRO A 77 -1.09 -0.43 -29.20
CA PRO A 77 -1.12 -1.25 -30.40
C PRO A 77 0.13 -2.14 -30.53
N ARG A 78 1.31 -1.61 -30.18
CA ARG A 78 2.55 -2.40 -30.12
C ARG A 78 2.47 -3.56 -29.13
N ALA A 79 1.83 -3.36 -27.98
CA ALA A 79 1.67 -4.42 -26.98
C ALA A 79 0.74 -5.53 -27.47
N MET A 80 -0.37 -5.17 -28.12
CA MET A 80 -1.30 -6.12 -28.75
C MET A 80 -0.58 -6.93 -29.83
N LYS A 81 0.08 -6.25 -30.76
CA LYS A 81 0.85 -6.88 -31.85
C LYS A 81 1.93 -7.83 -31.32
N ALA A 82 2.67 -7.42 -30.29
CA ALA A 82 3.69 -8.27 -29.66
C ALA A 82 3.11 -9.57 -29.06
N CYS A 83 1.84 -9.57 -28.63
CA CYS A 83 1.18 -10.76 -28.12
C CYS A 83 0.54 -11.60 -29.25
N GLU A 84 0.00 -10.95 -30.28
CA GLU A 84 -0.69 -11.58 -31.42
C GLU A 84 0.25 -12.21 -32.45
N ASP A 85 1.45 -11.64 -32.63
CA ASP A 85 2.54 -12.17 -33.46
C ASP A 85 3.20 -13.43 -32.83
N TYR A 86 2.36 -14.36 -32.36
CA TYR A 86 2.76 -15.56 -31.64
C TYR A 86 3.30 -16.63 -32.60
N ASN A 87 4.57 -16.99 -32.45
CA ASN A 87 5.18 -18.13 -33.12
C ASN A 87 5.32 -19.30 -32.15
N SER A 88 4.64 -20.42 -32.40
CA SER A 88 4.73 -21.60 -31.50
C SER A 88 6.10 -22.27 -31.50
N GLY A 89 6.92 -22.09 -32.53
CA GLY A 89 8.28 -22.62 -32.57
C GLY A 89 9.26 -21.81 -31.73
N VAL A 90 8.99 -20.50 -31.57
CA VAL A 90 9.77 -19.59 -30.69
C VAL A 90 8.78 -18.62 -30.02
N PRO A 91 8.07 -19.06 -28.96
CA PRO A 91 7.05 -18.25 -28.30
C PRO A 91 7.61 -16.91 -27.77
N PRO A 92 6.82 -15.82 -27.81
CA PRO A 92 7.30 -14.50 -27.43
C PRO A 92 7.42 -14.30 -25.91
N ILE A 93 8.37 -13.44 -25.53
CA ILE A 93 8.54 -12.92 -24.17
C ILE A 93 8.27 -11.41 -24.22
N VAL A 94 7.12 -11.00 -23.72
CA VAL A 94 6.64 -9.62 -23.79
C VAL A 94 6.77 -8.97 -22.42
N ILE A 95 7.44 -7.82 -22.35
CA ILE A 95 7.70 -7.08 -21.11
C ILE A 95 6.95 -5.75 -21.18
N VAL A 96 6.06 -5.52 -20.22
CA VAL A 96 5.14 -4.39 -20.22
C VAL A 96 5.02 -3.75 -18.85
N THR A 97 4.58 -2.49 -18.84
CA THR A 97 4.18 -1.83 -17.59
C THR A 97 2.84 -2.35 -17.09
N THR A 98 2.55 -2.18 -15.80
CA THR A 98 1.21 -2.47 -15.21
C THR A 98 0.08 -1.81 -15.99
N LYS A 99 0.21 -0.55 -16.38
CA LYS A 99 -0.83 0.18 -17.15
C LYS A 99 -1.04 -0.41 -18.55
N THR A 100 0.03 -0.80 -19.22
CA THR A 100 -0.07 -1.49 -20.51
C THR A 100 -0.70 -2.86 -20.36
N PHE A 101 -0.40 -3.56 -19.26
CA PHE A 101 -1.03 -4.84 -18.95
C PHE A 101 -2.53 -4.71 -18.66
N GLU A 102 -2.98 -3.70 -17.92
CA GLU A 102 -4.41 -3.39 -17.73
C GLU A 102 -5.14 -3.24 -19.07
N TYR A 103 -4.54 -2.52 -20.03
CA TYR A 103 -5.07 -2.43 -21.38
C TYR A 103 -5.19 -3.80 -22.07
N LEU A 104 -4.16 -4.66 -21.96
CA LEU A 104 -4.17 -6.01 -22.53
C LEU A 104 -5.24 -6.90 -21.89
N LEU A 105 -5.55 -6.71 -20.60
CA LEU A 105 -6.63 -7.46 -19.93
C LEU A 105 -7.97 -7.23 -20.62
N ASP A 106 -8.25 -6.00 -21.03
CA ASP A 106 -9.53 -5.63 -21.63
C ASP A 106 -9.62 -5.96 -23.13
N HIS A 107 -8.50 -5.97 -23.84
CA HIS A 107 -8.49 -6.01 -25.31
C HIS A 107 -7.93 -7.31 -25.91
N LEU A 108 -7.10 -8.05 -25.17
CA LEU A 108 -6.51 -9.27 -25.68
C LEU A 108 -7.55 -10.40 -25.69
N PRO A 109 -7.81 -11.08 -26.82
CA PRO A 109 -8.76 -12.18 -26.85
C PRO A 109 -8.31 -13.36 -25.97
N ASP A 110 -9.26 -14.06 -25.36
CA ASP A 110 -8.98 -15.17 -24.43
C ASP A 110 -8.13 -16.29 -25.06
N TYR A 111 -8.32 -16.59 -26.34
CA TYR A 111 -7.52 -17.60 -27.06
C TYR A 111 -6.04 -17.19 -27.20
N VAL A 112 -5.74 -15.88 -27.17
CA VAL A 112 -4.37 -15.37 -27.13
C VAL A 112 -3.86 -15.39 -25.70
N LYS A 113 -4.64 -14.90 -24.72
CA LYS A 113 -4.28 -14.94 -23.28
C LYS A 113 -3.87 -16.34 -22.82
N ASN A 114 -4.58 -17.38 -23.25
CA ASN A 114 -4.30 -18.77 -22.87
C ASN A 114 -2.95 -19.33 -23.39
N ARG A 115 -2.25 -18.60 -24.29
CA ARG A 115 -0.91 -18.96 -24.76
C ARG A 115 0.21 -18.44 -23.86
N PHE A 116 -0.13 -17.56 -22.90
CA PHE A 116 0.83 -16.86 -22.08
C PHE A 116 0.77 -17.26 -20.61
N ALA A 117 1.95 -17.47 -20.03
CA ALA A 117 2.15 -17.41 -18.58
C ALA A 117 2.54 -15.98 -18.18
N VAL A 118 1.85 -15.42 -17.19
CA VAL A 118 2.03 -14.04 -16.73
C VAL A 118 2.79 -14.03 -15.41
N TYR A 119 3.80 -13.19 -15.32
CA TYR A 119 4.52 -12.88 -14.09
C TYR A 119 4.38 -11.39 -13.79
N ILE A 120 3.86 -11.06 -12.61
CA ILE A 120 3.61 -9.67 -12.20
C ILE A 120 4.56 -9.31 -11.05
N ASP A 121 5.57 -8.50 -11.33
CA ASP A 121 6.56 -8.05 -10.36
C ASP A 121 6.06 -6.86 -9.54
N GLU A 122 6.34 -6.89 -8.23
CA GLU A 122 5.87 -5.94 -7.21
C GLU A 122 4.32 -5.82 -7.09
N GLY A 123 3.57 -6.75 -7.71
CA GLY A 123 2.11 -6.84 -7.63
C GLY A 123 1.35 -5.80 -8.45
N LEU A 124 0.05 -5.70 -8.19
CA LEU A 124 -0.85 -4.70 -8.80
C LEU A 124 -1.41 -3.76 -7.75
N PRO A 125 -1.78 -2.52 -8.12
CA PRO A 125 -2.54 -1.67 -7.23
C PRO A 125 -3.86 -2.37 -6.87
N PRO A 126 -4.08 -2.74 -5.59
CA PRO A 126 -5.25 -3.53 -5.20
C PRO A 126 -6.55 -2.75 -5.37
N ILE A 127 -6.47 -1.42 -5.25
CA ILE A 127 -7.60 -0.51 -5.36
C ILE A 127 -7.22 0.78 -6.09
N ARG A 128 -8.22 1.42 -6.69
CA ARG A 128 -8.20 2.84 -7.10
C ARG A 128 -9.27 3.59 -6.33
N MET A 129 -9.02 4.87 -6.05
CA MET A 129 -9.92 5.71 -5.26
C MET A 129 -10.13 7.05 -5.94
N VAL A 130 -11.39 7.47 -6.06
CA VAL A 130 -11.75 8.76 -6.67
C VAL A 130 -12.74 9.49 -5.77
N THR A 131 -12.51 10.77 -5.55
CA THR A 131 -13.50 11.66 -4.94
C THR A 131 -13.81 12.78 -5.93
N PHE A 132 -15.10 13.00 -6.18
CA PHE A 132 -15.57 14.01 -7.10
C PHE A 132 -16.64 14.88 -6.44
N SER A 133 -16.44 16.19 -6.36
CA SER A 133 -17.36 17.15 -5.73
C SER A 133 -17.97 18.10 -6.76
N PRO A 134 -18.90 17.64 -7.63
CA PRO A 134 -19.59 18.53 -8.55
C PRO A 134 -20.61 19.41 -7.83
N ASN A 135 -20.95 20.55 -8.44
CA ASN A 135 -22.02 21.43 -7.96
C ASN A 135 -23.40 20.76 -8.03
N ASP A 136 -23.63 19.96 -9.06
CA ASP A 136 -24.87 19.20 -9.26
C ASP A 136 -24.53 17.72 -9.50
N LYS A 137 -24.62 16.91 -8.44
CA LYS A 137 -24.33 15.46 -8.52
C LYS A 137 -25.35 14.71 -9.38
N ALA A 138 -26.60 15.17 -9.46
CA ALA A 138 -27.67 14.43 -10.14
C ALA A 138 -27.38 14.28 -11.64
N THR A 139 -26.81 15.34 -12.26
CA THR A 139 -26.40 15.31 -13.68
C THR A 139 -25.34 14.25 -13.99
N TYR A 140 -24.55 13.82 -13.01
CA TYR A 140 -23.55 12.76 -13.18
C TYR A 140 -24.11 11.39 -12.77
N LEU A 141 -24.83 11.34 -11.65
CA LEU A 141 -25.39 10.11 -11.11
C LEU A 141 -26.46 9.48 -11.99
N GLN A 142 -27.17 10.25 -12.82
CA GLN A 142 -28.13 9.71 -13.79
C GLN A 142 -27.51 8.73 -14.81
N HIS A 143 -26.19 8.82 -15.04
CA HIS A 143 -25.48 7.94 -15.97
C HIS A 143 -24.99 6.63 -15.31
N LEU A 144 -25.19 6.50 -14.00
CA LEU A 144 -24.68 5.40 -13.18
C LEU A 144 -25.84 4.65 -12.52
N ASN A 145 -25.74 3.34 -12.44
CA ASN A 145 -26.61 2.50 -11.65
C ASN A 145 -25.82 1.94 -10.45
N VAL A 146 -26.31 2.17 -9.23
CA VAL A 146 -25.67 1.72 -7.99
C VAL A 146 -26.60 0.74 -7.30
N ASP A 147 -26.13 -0.48 -7.07
CA ASP A 147 -26.92 -1.52 -6.41
C ASP A 147 -26.91 -1.39 -4.86
N GLN A 148 -27.60 -2.31 -4.20
CA GLN A 148 -27.67 -2.33 -2.72
C GLN A 148 -26.33 -2.61 -2.03
N ALA A 149 -25.39 -3.22 -2.74
CA ALA A 149 -24.03 -3.48 -2.27
C ALA A 149 -23.04 -2.37 -2.69
N HIS A 150 -23.55 -1.24 -3.20
CA HIS A 150 -22.81 -0.12 -3.77
C HIS A 150 -22.05 -0.42 -5.05
N LEU A 151 -22.17 -1.62 -5.62
CA LEU A 151 -21.53 -1.95 -6.89
C LEU A 151 -22.17 -1.09 -7.99
N THR A 152 -21.30 -0.47 -8.79
CA THR A 152 -21.69 0.55 -9.75
C THR A 152 -21.46 0.06 -11.16
N THR A 153 -22.49 0.18 -11.99
CA THR A 153 -22.47 -0.13 -13.43
C THR A 153 -22.96 1.08 -14.22
N PRO A 154 -22.80 1.10 -15.56
CA PRO A 154 -23.54 2.04 -16.39
C PRO A 154 -25.04 1.91 -16.14
N ALA A 155 -25.75 3.05 -16.15
CA ALA A 155 -27.21 3.03 -16.22
C ALA A 155 -27.68 2.48 -17.59
N GLU A 156 -28.95 2.08 -17.67
CA GLU A 156 -29.52 1.51 -18.89
C GLU A 156 -29.39 2.49 -20.07
N GLY A 157 -28.73 2.06 -21.15
CA GLY A 157 -28.48 2.90 -22.34
C GLY A 157 -27.30 3.87 -22.23
N GLU A 158 -26.66 4.00 -21.07
CA GLU A 158 -25.66 5.05 -20.79
C GLU A 158 -24.21 4.61 -21.02
N GLN A 159 -23.98 3.33 -21.39
CA GLN A 159 -22.63 2.78 -21.58
C GLN A 159 -21.81 3.55 -22.62
N GLU A 160 -22.42 3.94 -23.75
CA GLU A 160 -21.71 4.69 -24.79
C GLU A 160 -21.33 6.10 -24.31
N ILE A 161 -22.20 6.78 -23.56
CA ILE A 161 -21.95 8.11 -23.01
C ILE A 161 -20.79 8.06 -22.01
N LEU A 162 -20.78 7.08 -21.10
CA LEU A 162 -19.65 6.86 -20.21
C LEU A 162 -18.36 6.55 -20.99
N ALA A 163 -18.43 5.80 -22.09
CA ALA A 163 -17.26 5.49 -22.91
C ALA A 163 -16.72 6.74 -23.61
N TRP A 164 -17.59 7.67 -24.02
CA TRP A 164 -17.17 8.99 -24.49
C TRP A 164 -16.49 9.77 -23.38
N ALA A 165 -17.05 9.82 -22.17
CA ALA A 165 -16.42 10.51 -21.03
C ALA A 165 -15.05 9.91 -20.67
N ALA A 166 -14.93 8.59 -20.58
CA ALA A 166 -13.72 7.88 -20.22
C ALA A 166 -12.60 8.02 -21.27
N PHE A 167 -12.92 7.73 -22.54
CA PHE A 167 -11.89 7.47 -23.56
C PHE A 167 -11.88 8.49 -24.70
N ASN A 168 -13.01 9.15 -24.98
CA ASN A 168 -13.16 10.04 -26.12
C ASN A 168 -13.91 11.35 -25.77
N PRO A 169 -13.43 12.15 -24.81
CA PRO A 169 -14.19 13.29 -24.27
C PRO A 169 -14.55 14.35 -25.32
N LYS A 170 -13.81 14.40 -26.44
CA LYS A 170 -14.13 15.26 -27.59
C LYS A 170 -15.51 14.96 -28.21
N LYS A 171 -16.03 13.74 -28.06
CA LYS A 171 -17.37 13.36 -28.56
C LYS A 171 -18.51 13.98 -27.75
N LEU A 172 -18.23 14.46 -26.53
CA LEU A 172 -19.21 15.14 -25.68
C LEU A 172 -19.53 16.56 -26.19
N ALA A 173 -18.55 17.19 -26.85
CA ALA A 173 -18.62 18.56 -27.37
C ALA A 173 -19.88 18.81 -28.18
N GLY A 174 -20.69 19.79 -27.76
CA GLY A 174 -21.89 20.23 -28.47
C GLY A 174 -23.11 19.31 -28.33
N LYS A 175 -23.06 18.30 -27.44
CA LYS A 175 -24.17 17.38 -27.15
C LYS A 175 -24.89 17.68 -25.82
N GLN A 176 -24.66 18.85 -25.22
CA GLN A 176 -25.09 19.19 -23.85
C GLN A 176 -24.52 18.27 -22.75
N LEU A 177 -23.48 17.49 -23.08
CA LEU A 177 -22.79 16.57 -22.18
C LEU A 177 -21.39 17.08 -21.78
N ASP A 178 -21.07 18.33 -22.09
CA ASP A 178 -19.74 18.92 -21.86
C ASP A 178 -19.34 18.89 -20.38
N HIS A 179 -20.33 18.96 -19.48
CA HIS A 179 -20.12 18.85 -18.03
C HIS A 179 -19.51 17.50 -17.62
N LEU A 180 -19.76 16.42 -18.38
CA LEU A 180 -19.17 15.10 -18.13
C LEU A 180 -17.67 15.03 -18.43
N ASN A 181 -17.11 16.02 -19.14
CA ASN A 181 -15.67 16.14 -19.38
C ASN A 181 -14.91 16.70 -18.16
N SER A 182 -15.28 16.25 -16.96
CA SER A 182 -14.57 16.50 -15.72
C SER A 182 -13.48 15.44 -15.54
N PRO A 183 -12.23 15.81 -15.18
CA PRO A 183 -11.16 14.83 -14.94
C PRO A 183 -11.55 13.71 -13.97
N SER A 184 -12.22 14.05 -12.86
CA SER A 184 -12.63 13.06 -11.86
C SER A 184 -13.79 12.18 -12.35
N PHE A 185 -14.75 12.74 -13.09
CA PHE A 185 -15.86 11.93 -13.64
C PHE A 185 -15.39 11.02 -14.78
N ARG A 186 -14.42 11.47 -15.57
CA ARG A 186 -13.72 10.64 -16.55
C ARG A 186 -13.07 9.43 -15.89
N GLU A 187 -12.41 9.62 -14.75
CA GLU A 187 -11.82 8.51 -14.00
C GLU A 187 -12.89 7.56 -13.42
N ILE A 188 -13.99 8.09 -12.89
CA ILE A 188 -15.13 7.26 -12.46
C ILE A 188 -15.69 6.44 -13.63
N SER A 189 -15.87 7.06 -14.79
CA SER A 189 -16.39 6.39 -15.99
C SER A 189 -15.44 5.28 -16.46
N GLU A 190 -14.13 5.52 -16.43
CA GLU A 190 -13.10 4.50 -16.74
C GLU A 190 -13.20 3.30 -15.78
N LEU A 191 -13.34 3.55 -14.48
CA LEU A 191 -13.44 2.50 -13.47
C LEU A 191 -14.74 1.69 -13.58
N VAL A 192 -15.86 2.35 -13.88
CA VAL A 192 -17.17 1.70 -14.04
C VAL A 192 -17.25 0.87 -15.32
N LEU A 193 -16.54 1.26 -16.37
CA LEU A 193 -16.47 0.52 -17.64
C LEU A 193 -15.39 -0.56 -17.67
N SER A 194 -14.47 -0.55 -16.72
CA SER A 194 -13.37 -1.51 -16.67
C SER A 194 -13.88 -2.93 -16.44
N LEU A 195 -13.29 -3.89 -17.16
CA LEU A 195 -13.56 -5.32 -16.94
C LEU A 195 -12.69 -5.93 -15.83
N HIS A 196 -11.71 -5.17 -15.34
CA HIS A 196 -10.72 -5.58 -14.35
C HIS A 196 -10.80 -4.76 -13.05
N TYR A 197 -11.85 -3.96 -12.87
CA TYR A 197 -12.18 -3.33 -11.60
C TYR A 197 -13.66 -3.52 -11.27
N ASP A 198 -13.95 -3.84 -10.01
CA ASP A 198 -15.29 -3.72 -9.46
C ASP A 198 -15.40 -2.35 -8.75
N ALA A 199 -16.17 -1.43 -9.33
CA ALA A 199 -16.32 -0.07 -8.82
C ALA A 199 -17.48 0.03 -7.80
N PHE A 200 -17.20 0.59 -6.63
CA PHE A 200 -18.19 0.85 -5.58
C PHE A 200 -18.35 2.34 -5.35
N LEU A 201 -19.59 2.82 -5.33
CA LEU A 201 -19.90 4.25 -5.26
C LEU A 201 -20.75 4.58 -4.04
N TRP A 202 -20.36 5.67 -3.37
CA TRP A 202 -21.16 6.33 -2.35
C TRP A 202 -21.40 7.78 -2.72
N GLU A 203 -22.65 8.19 -2.56
CA GLU A 203 -23.02 9.59 -2.56
C GLU A 203 -22.93 10.14 -1.13
N THR A 204 -22.19 11.23 -0.95
CA THR A 204 -22.19 12.05 0.26
C THR A 204 -22.89 13.38 -0.03
N GLU A 205 -23.11 14.22 0.98
CA GLU A 205 -23.67 15.56 0.78
C GLU A 205 -22.90 16.38 -0.27
N LYS A 206 -21.56 16.27 -0.28
CA LYS A 206 -20.67 17.15 -1.06
C LYS A 206 -19.89 16.43 -2.16
N SER A 207 -19.94 15.10 -2.22
CA SER A 207 -19.09 14.33 -3.12
C SER A 207 -19.72 13.03 -3.57
N ILE A 208 -19.20 12.53 -4.67
CA ILE A 208 -19.27 11.15 -5.13
C ILE A 208 -17.92 10.52 -4.77
N GLU A 209 -17.95 9.44 -4.00
CA GLU A 209 -16.78 8.69 -3.56
C GLU A 209 -16.78 7.32 -4.23
N VAL A 210 -15.71 6.96 -4.91
CA VAL A 210 -15.57 5.66 -5.58
C VAL A 210 -14.34 4.93 -5.07
N ILE A 211 -14.53 3.66 -4.69
CA ILE A 211 -13.43 2.69 -4.51
C ILE A 211 -13.60 1.64 -5.59
N ALA A 212 -12.58 1.44 -6.41
CA ALA A 212 -12.56 0.38 -7.41
C ALA A 212 -11.56 -0.68 -6.99
N VAL A 213 -12.01 -1.93 -6.90
CA VAL A 213 -11.20 -3.07 -6.42
C VAL A 213 -10.75 -3.88 -7.61
N PHE A 214 -9.45 -4.10 -7.74
CA PHE A 214 -8.91 -4.83 -8.88
C PHE A 214 -9.48 -6.26 -8.92
N SER A 215 -10.03 -6.66 -10.07
CA SER A 215 -10.69 -7.95 -10.28
C SER A 215 -9.78 -8.93 -11.01
N PRO A 216 -9.60 -10.17 -10.52
CA PRO A 216 -8.79 -11.19 -11.18
C PRO A 216 -9.50 -11.86 -12.36
N ARG A 217 -10.76 -11.51 -12.67
CA ARG A 217 -11.58 -12.23 -13.66
C ARG A 217 -10.92 -12.31 -15.04
N GLN A 218 -10.46 -11.17 -15.58
CA GLN A 218 -9.80 -11.14 -16.89
C GLN A 218 -8.48 -11.92 -16.92
N MET A 219 -7.87 -12.13 -15.76
CA MET A 219 -6.62 -12.87 -15.64
C MET A 219 -6.81 -14.39 -15.67
N GLN A 220 -8.04 -14.88 -15.44
CA GLN A 220 -8.34 -16.32 -15.45
C GLN A 220 -8.15 -16.95 -16.83
N ALA A 221 -8.25 -16.15 -17.90
CA ALA A 221 -8.05 -16.59 -19.28
C ALA A 221 -6.57 -16.84 -19.63
N PHE A 222 -5.61 -16.40 -18.80
CA PHE A 222 -4.20 -16.76 -19.00
C PHE A 222 -3.91 -18.17 -18.53
N ARG A 223 -2.90 -18.79 -19.16
CA ARG A 223 -2.44 -20.14 -18.81
C ARG A 223 -2.12 -20.23 -17.31
N SER A 224 -1.36 -19.26 -16.82
CA SER A 224 -1.04 -19.09 -15.41
C SER A 224 -0.70 -17.65 -15.11
N VAL A 225 -0.93 -17.23 -13.87
CA VAL A 225 -0.61 -15.90 -13.36
C VAL A 225 0.15 -16.07 -12.06
N THR A 226 1.36 -15.55 -12.00
CA THR A 226 2.22 -15.59 -10.81
C THR A 226 2.44 -14.18 -10.31
N LEU A 227 1.99 -13.90 -9.10
CA LEU A 227 2.23 -12.64 -8.42
C LEU A 227 3.55 -12.71 -7.66
N ILE A 228 4.53 -11.90 -8.07
CA ILE A 228 5.85 -11.82 -7.46
C ILE A 228 5.83 -10.65 -6.50
N VAL A 229 5.52 -10.93 -5.23
CA VAL A 229 5.34 -9.90 -4.21
C VAL A 229 6.04 -10.36 -2.96
N ALA A 230 6.88 -9.48 -2.41
CA ALA A 230 7.48 -9.78 -1.12
C ALA A 230 6.42 -9.66 -0.01
N ILE A 231 6.46 -10.54 0.99
CA ILE A 231 5.46 -10.63 2.08
C ILE A 231 4.02 -10.66 1.58
N PHE A 232 3.76 -11.42 0.52
CA PHE A 232 2.48 -11.46 -0.20
C PHE A 232 1.27 -11.51 0.74
N GLU A 233 1.33 -12.40 1.74
CA GLU A 233 0.29 -12.64 2.75
C GLU A 233 -0.03 -11.42 3.61
N ARG A 234 0.89 -10.45 3.71
CA ARG A 234 0.74 -9.19 4.46
C ARG A 234 0.51 -8.01 3.52
N THR A 235 -0.07 -8.24 2.35
CA THR A 235 -0.49 -7.18 1.41
C THR A 235 -2.00 -7.17 1.22
N LEU A 236 -2.54 -6.01 0.84
CA LEU A 236 -3.99 -5.85 0.71
C LEU A 236 -4.60 -6.69 -0.43
N MET A 237 -3.87 -6.86 -1.55
CA MET A 237 -4.37 -7.55 -2.74
C MET A 237 -4.88 -8.99 -2.49
N PRO A 238 -4.09 -9.92 -1.92
CA PRO A 238 -4.57 -11.29 -1.69
C PRO A 238 -5.77 -11.34 -0.77
N LEU A 239 -5.80 -10.53 0.29
CA LEU A 239 -6.94 -10.43 1.20
C LEU A 239 -8.21 -10.05 0.42
N LEU A 240 -8.15 -8.99 -0.39
CA LEU A 240 -9.29 -8.55 -1.19
C LEU A 240 -9.71 -9.63 -2.20
N TRP A 241 -8.75 -10.31 -2.82
CA TRP A 241 -9.06 -11.34 -3.82
C TRP A 241 -9.66 -12.60 -3.21
N GLU A 242 -9.17 -13.02 -2.04
CA GLU A 242 -9.70 -14.14 -1.26
C GLU A 242 -11.12 -13.82 -0.77
N GLN A 243 -11.32 -12.68 -0.11
CA GLN A 243 -12.62 -12.31 0.47
C GLN A 243 -13.68 -12.03 -0.59
N ARG A 244 -13.34 -11.33 -1.68
CA ARG A 244 -14.32 -10.90 -2.68
C ARG A 244 -14.57 -11.93 -3.78
N TYR A 245 -13.51 -12.59 -4.23
CA TYR A 245 -13.58 -13.47 -5.41
C TYR A 245 -13.39 -14.95 -5.06
N GLY A 246 -13.19 -15.28 -3.78
CA GLY A 246 -12.94 -16.66 -3.33
C GLY A 246 -11.67 -17.26 -3.93
N LEU A 247 -10.73 -16.41 -4.37
CA LEU A 247 -9.55 -16.86 -5.08
C LEU A 247 -8.58 -17.53 -4.10
N LYS A 248 -7.98 -18.65 -4.50
CA LYS A 248 -6.92 -19.31 -3.74
C LYS A 248 -5.62 -19.25 -4.52
N PHE A 249 -4.55 -18.89 -3.83
CA PHE A 249 -3.20 -18.89 -4.40
C PHE A 249 -2.47 -20.18 -4.04
N GLN A 250 -1.75 -20.72 -5.00
CA GLN A 250 -0.79 -21.80 -4.76
C GLN A 250 0.62 -21.21 -4.66
N ASP A 251 1.49 -21.81 -3.85
CA ASP A 251 2.91 -21.46 -3.91
C ASP A 251 3.45 -21.74 -5.31
N SER A 252 4.19 -20.79 -5.85
CA SER A 252 4.87 -20.98 -7.12
C SER A 252 5.89 -22.11 -6.99
N PRO A 253 6.01 -23.01 -7.98
CA PRO A 253 7.02 -24.07 -7.96
C PRO A 253 8.45 -23.52 -7.92
N ILE A 254 8.64 -22.22 -8.21
CA ILE A 254 9.92 -21.52 -8.22
C ILE A 254 10.35 -21.08 -6.80
N ALA A 255 9.47 -21.20 -5.79
CA ALA A 255 9.71 -20.67 -4.45
C ALA A 255 10.75 -21.44 -3.62
N ALA A 256 11.00 -22.72 -3.94
CA ALA A 256 11.76 -23.65 -3.08
C ALA A 256 13.21 -23.21 -2.80
N ASP A 257 13.86 -22.54 -3.75
CA ASP A 257 15.29 -22.19 -3.66
C ASP A 257 15.55 -20.70 -3.38
N LEU A 258 14.52 -19.97 -2.92
CA LEU A 258 14.66 -18.56 -2.60
C LEU A 258 15.49 -18.36 -1.33
N PHE A 259 16.41 -17.38 -1.39
CA PHE A 259 17.19 -17.00 -0.22
C PHE A 259 16.29 -16.33 0.83
N ASP A 260 16.25 -16.89 2.03
CA ASP A 260 15.53 -16.30 3.15
C ASP A 260 16.37 -15.23 3.85
N SER A 261 16.25 -13.99 3.36
CA SER A 261 16.91 -12.84 4.00
C SER A 261 16.30 -12.48 5.36
N HIS A 262 15.09 -12.93 5.69
CA HIS A 262 14.50 -12.67 7.00
C HIS A 262 15.25 -13.44 8.08
N ALA A 263 15.37 -14.75 7.90
CA ALA A 263 16.08 -15.62 8.83
C ALA A 263 17.60 -15.32 8.84
N ALA A 264 18.20 -15.12 7.67
CA ALA A 264 19.64 -14.92 7.57
C ALA A 264 20.10 -13.57 8.14
N LYS A 265 19.33 -12.49 7.95
CA LYS A 265 19.73 -11.13 8.38
C LYS A 265 19.09 -10.69 9.69
N GLY A 266 18.04 -11.35 10.15
CA GLY A 266 17.35 -10.98 11.39
C GLY A 266 18.27 -10.80 12.60
N PRO A 267 19.23 -11.71 12.90
CA PRO A 267 20.16 -11.54 14.02
C PRO A 267 21.06 -10.29 13.93
N LEU A 268 21.24 -9.71 12.75
CA LEU A 268 22.05 -8.51 12.52
C LEU A 268 21.25 -7.22 12.69
N ILE A 269 19.91 -7.31 12.80
CA ILE A 269 19.02 -6.17 12.73
C ILE A 269 18.70 -5.61 14.12
N SER A 270 18.95 -4.31 14.29
CA SER A 270 18.42 -3.49 15.38
C SER A 270 17.33 -2.57 14.85
N VAL A 271 16.13 -2.64 15.43
CA VAL A 271 14.97 -1.84 15.04
C VAL A 271 14.69 -0.78 16.10
N TRP A 272 14.58 0.46 15.66
CA TRP A 272 14.27 1.64 16.48
C TRP A 272 13.00 2.31 15.98
N HIS A 273 12.31 3.05 16.86
CA HIS A 273 11.22 3.92 16.44
C HIS A 273 11.46 5.39 16.74
N ALA A 274 11.00 6.26 15.83
CA ALA A 274 11.20 7.69 15.93
C ALA A 274 10.19 8.37 16.87
N LEU A 275 8.89 8.06 16.76
CA LEU A 275 7.86 8.66 17.60
C LEU A 275 7.79 8.02 18.99
N HIS A 276 7.18 8.72 19.93
CA HIS A 276 6.79 8.16 21.22
C HIS A 276 5.90 6.91 21.05
N GLU A 277 6.01 5.94 21.96
CA GLU A 277 5.36 4.62 21.85
C GLU A 277 3.82 4.67 21.72
N ALA A 278 3.21 5.71 22.28
CA ALA A 278 1.76 5.94 22.26
C ALA A 278 1.25 6.68 21.02
N ASP A 279 2.15 7.18 20.15
CA ASP A 279 1.75 7.96 18.98
C ASP A 279 1.82 7.14 17.69
N LEU A 280 0.71 7.18 16.94
CA LEU A 280 0.63 6.55 15.62
C LEU A 280 1.25 7.45 14.55
N PRO A 281 1.91 6.87 13.54
CA PRO A 281 2.52 7.65 12.49
C PRO A 281 1.43 8.13 11.53
N SER A 282 1.34 9.44 11.37
CA SER A 282 0.44 10.09 10.42
C SER A 282 1.02 11.42 9.96
N ARG A 283 0.61 11.85 8.76
CA ARG A 283 0.96 13.18 8.24
C ARG A 283 0.61 14.28 9.25
N ASN A 284 -0.55 14.18 9.90
CA ASN A 284 -0.99 15.17 10.88
C ASN A 284 -0.07 15.21 12.11
N ASN A 285 0.34 14.04 12.63
CA ASN A 285 1.24 13.98 13.77
C ASN A 285 2.64 14.52 13.43
N PHE A 286 3.16 14.22 12.24
CA PHE A 286 4.45 14.77 11.79
C PHE A 286 4.43 16.27 11.52
N ARG A 287 3.27 16.85 11.19
CA ARG A 287 3.08 18.30 11.02
C ARG A 287 2.66 19.04 12.29
N ARG A 288 2.66 18.38 13.46
CA ARG A 288 2.47 19.08 14.72
C ARG A 288 3.69 19.90 15.07
N ASN A 289 3.50 20.97 15.82
CA ASN A 289 4.60 21.66 16.48
C ASN A 289 5.21 20.73 17.55
N PHE A 290 6.53 20.52 17.53
CA PHE A 290 7.18 19.58 18.45
C PHE A 290 7.26 20.07 19.90
N GLU A 291 7.17 21.38 20.13
CA GLU A 291 7.21 22.02 21.46
C GLU A 291 5.81 22.07 22.08
N THR A 292 4.81 22.49 21.31
CA THR A 292 3.44 22.74 21.82
C THR A 292 2.48 21.57 21.58
N GLY A 293 2.78 20.68 20.63
CA GLY A 293 1.90 19.60 20.19
C GLY A 293 0.70 20.05 19.33
N GLU A 294 0.60 21.34 19.01
CA GLU A 294 -0.48 21.90 18.19
C GLU A 294 -0.42 21.39 16.76
N GLN A 295 -1.59 21.26 16.12
CA GLN A 295 -1.70 20.76 14.75
C GLN A 295 -1.51 21.88 13.72
N GLY A 296 -1.01 21.52 12.54
CA GLY A 296 -0.97 22.44 11.41
C GLY A 296 0.15 23.47 11.51
N GLU A 297 1.30 23.08 12.07
CA GLU A 297 2.48 23.94 12.09
C GLU A 297 2.92 24.26 10.66
N ASP A 298 3.02 25.55 10.35
CA ASP A 298 3.37 26.06 9.02
C ASP A 298 4.88 26.18 8.85
N ASP A 299 5.64 26.43 9.93
CA ASP A 299 7.10 26.44 9.90
C ASP A 299 7.64 25.01 9.91
N PRO A 300 8.23 24.51 8.79
CA PRO A 300 8.74 23.15 8.73
C PRO A 300 9.80 22.84 9.78
N ARG A 301 10.51 23.85 10.31
CA ARG A 301 11.55 23.68 11.35
C ARG A 301 10.99 23.43 12.74
N LYS A 302 9.71 23.74 12.95
CA LYS A 302 9.00 23.49 14.21
C LYS A 302 8.18 22.20 14.17
N GLN A 303 8.18 21.50 13.04
CA GLN A 303 7.42 20.26 12.89
C GLN A 303 8.11 19.08 13.59
N VAL A 304 7.31 18.16 14.14
CA VAL A 304 7.78 16.91 14.76
C VAL A 304 8.72 16.12 13.85
N ILE A 305 8.44 16.05 12.55
CA ILE A 305 9.31 15.31 11.61
C ILE A 305 10.70 15.95 11.47
N PHE A 306 10.80 17.29 11.53
CA PHE A 306 12.08 17.98 11.49
C PHE A 306 12.88 17.71 12.76
N GLU A 307 12.23 17.78 13.92
CA GLU A 307 12.88 17.49 15.19
C GLU A 307 13.32 16.02 15.29
N ALA A 308 12.49 15.08 14.80
CA ALA A 308 12.88 13.68 14.65
C ALA A 308 14.13 13.55 13.77
N ALA A 309 14.11 14.17 12.59
CA ALA A 309 15.20 14.15 11.63
C ALA A 309 16.50 14.71 12.22
N ARG A 310 16.43 15.85 12.93
CA ARG A 310 17.57 16.46 13.61
C ARG A 310 18.20 15.50 14.61
N GLN A 311 17.39 14.94 15.50
CA GLN A 311 17.88 14.00 16.51
C GLN A 311 18.43 12.71 15.89
N LEU A 312 17.85 12.23 14.78
CA LEU A 312 18.40 11.08 14.06
C LEU A 312 19.76 11.37 13.43
N ASN A 313 19.94 12.54 12.81
CA ASN A 313 21.23 12.95 12.26
C ASN A 313 22.30 13.07 13.37
N GLU A 314 21.92 13.57 14.55
CA GLU A 314 22.83 13.64 15.71
C GLU A 314 23.29 12.25 16.20
N GLN A 315 22.45 11.22 16.08
CA GLN A 315 22.82 9.84 16.43
C GLN A 315 23.67 9.17 15.35
N PHE A 316 23.61 9.65 14.10
CA PHE A 316 24.34 9.10 12.95
C PHE A 316 25.02 10.23 12.14
N PRO A 317 26.03 10.92 12.73
CA PRO A 317 26.54 12.19 12.20
C PRO A 317 27.43 12.07 10.96
N ASP A 318 27.81 10.85 10.57
CA ASP A 318 28.66 10.60 9.39
C ASP A 318 27.88 10.55 8.07
N GLY A 319 26.54 10.68 8.13
CA GLY A 319 25.67 10.58 6.96
C GLY A 319 25.66 9.19 6.33
N ALA A 320 26.19 8.16 6.99
CA ALA A 320 26.29 6.79 6.49
C ALA A 320 24.95 6.02 6.58
N TYR A 321 23.87 6.68 6.17
CA TYR A 321 22.52 6.16 6.15
C TYR A 321 21.78 6.61 4.89
N CYS A 322 20.72 5.89 4.56
CA CYS A 322 19.72 6.35 3.59
C CYS A 322 18.37 6.56 4.26
N TRP A 323 17.54 7.44 3.71
CA TRP A 323 16.29 7.81 4.35
C TRP A 323 15.16 8.04 3.34
N ALA A 324 13.93 7.75 3.74
CA ALA A 324 12.73 8.06 2.97
C ALA A 324 11.71 8.78 3.86
N ALA A 325 11.07 9.82 3.35
CA ALA A 325 9.99 10.53 4.02
C ALA A 325 8.93 10.93 2.99
N ASN A 326 7.74 11.35 3.45
CA ASN A 326 6.68 11.82 2.56
C ASN A 326 7.17 13.01 1.69
N SER A 327 6.58 13.18 0.51
CA SER A 327 7.01 14.19 -0.47
C SER A 327 6.87 15.65 -0.02
N ASP A 328 6.07 15.90 1.03
CA ASP A 328 5.92 17.20 1.65
C ASP A 328 7.03 17.53 2.65
N PHE A 329 7.79 16.54 3.14
CA PHE A 329 9.02 16.79 3.89
C PHE A 329 10.13 17.25 2.94
N LYS A 330 10.45 18.55 3.00
CA LYS A 330 11.46 19.18 2.14
C LYS A 330 12.89 19.08 2.66
N ASN A 331 13.11 18.48 3.84
CA ASN A 331 14.41 18.40 4.50
C ASN A 331 15.07 19.79 4.63
N PRO A 332 14.42 20.76 5.29
CA PRO A 332 14.96 22.11 5.41
C PRO A 332 16.34 22.07 6.07
N ASP A 333 17.22 22.96 5.64
CA ASP A 333 18.61 23.09 6.09
C ASP A 333 19.45 21.81 5.94
N ASN A 334 19.01 20.86 5.09
CA ASN A 334 19.62 19.54 4.93
C ASN A 334 19.79 18.79 6.26
N VAL A 335 18.80 18.90 7.15
CA VAL A 335 18.85 18.29 8.49
C VAL A 335 19.16 16.79 8.48
N LEU A 336 18.71 16.05 7.46
CA LEU A 336 19.23 14.73 7.13
C LEU A 336 20.25 14.83 5.99
N GLU A 337 21.49 14.48 6.29
CA GLU A 337 22.63 14.51 5.37
C GLU A 337 22.79 13.22 4.54
N GLY A 338 22.18 12.11 5.01
CA GLY A 338 22.25 10.82 4.32
C GLY A 338 21.54 10.80 2.95
N ALA A 339 21.67 9.68 2.24
CA ALA A 339 21.13 9.54 0.90
C ALA A 339 19.60 9.45 0.88
N LYS A 340 18.93 10.41 0.22
CA LYS A 340 17.48 10.42 0.08
C LYS A 340 16.99 9.33 -0.88
N MET A 341 16.02 8.55 -0.42
CA MET A 341 15.21 7.62 -1.20
C MET A 341 13.89 8.27 -1.63
N PRO A 342 13.40 8.00 -2.85
CA PRO A 342 12.05 8.39 -3.22
C PRO A 342 11.01 7.62 -2.37
N PRO A 343 9.82 8.20 -2.13
CA PRO A 343 8.73 7.52 -1.41
C PRO A 343 8.32 6.18 -2.06
N HIS A 344 8.37 6.13 -3.39
CA HIS A 344 8.20 4.90 -4.17
C HIS A 344 9.57 4.44 -4.63
N ASN A 345 10.17 3.50 -3.88
CA ASN A 345 11.53 3.00 -4.11
C ASN A 345 11.58 1.54 -4.60
N ALA A 346 10.43 0.98 -5.02
CA ALA A 346 10.34 -0.33 -5.65
C ALA A 346 11.33 -0.47 -6.83
N GLY A 347 11.94 -1.64 -6.99
CA GLY A 347 12.99 -1.87 -8.01
C GLY A 347 14.36 -1.18 -7.80
N LEU A 348 14.53 -0.17 -6.94
CA LEU A 348 15.82 0.54 -6.82
C LEU A 348 16.89 -0.27 -6.06
N ASN A 349 18.13 -0.30 -6.59
CA ASN A 349 19.26 -1.05 -6.03
C ASN A 349 20.43 -0.18 -5.54
N HIS A 350 20.41 1.13 -5.77
CA HIS A 350 21.55 2.03 -5.44
C HIS A 350 21.80 2.25 -3.95
N TYR A 351 20.91 1.77 -3.07
CA TYR A 351 20.99 1.98 -1.62
C TYR A 351 21.56 0.77 -0.86
N GLN A 352 21.97 -0.30 -1.56
CA GLN A 352 22.45 -1.54 -0.93
C GLN A 352 23.75 -1.36 -0.12
N ASN A 353 24.47 -0.26 -0.31
CA ASN A 353 25.71 0.02 0.41
C ASN A 353 25.49 0.55 1.83
N PHE A 354 24.28 0.99 2.19
CA PHE A 354 23.96 1.51 3.51
C PHE A 354 23.58 0.38 4.48
N ASP A 355 24.10 0.43 5.71
CA ASP A 355 23.69 -0.46 6.80
C ASP A 355 22.61 0.16 7.70
N THR A 356 22.41 1.48 7.59
CA THR A 356 21.42 2.24 8.36
C THR A 356 20.35 2.83 7.45
N VAL A 357 19.07 2.66 7.82
CA VAL A 357 17.92 3.16 7.06
C VAL A 357 16.94 3.89 7.97
N PHE A 358 16.52 5.10 7.56
CA PHE A 358 15.42 5.81 8.18
C PHE A 358 14.17 5.76 7.29
N SER A 359 13.20 4.92 7.65
CA SER A 359 11.88 4.90 7.01
C SER A 359 10.94 5.83 7.79
N LEU A 360 10.85 7.09 7.37
CA LEU A 360 9.99 8.13 7.95
C LEU A 360 8.72 8.35 7.10
N LEU A 361 8.36 7.38 6.27
CA LEU A 361 7.16 7.44 5.44
C LEU A 361 5.91 7.16 6.28
N CYS A 362 4.95 8.09 6.26
CA CYS A 362 3.60 7.91 6.77
C CYS A 362 2.62 7.74 5.62
N ILE A 363 2.18 6.51 5.38
CA ILE A 363 1.16 6.21 4.37
C ILE A 363 -0.04 5.62 5.09
N ASN A 364 -1.14 6.37 5.10
CA ASN A 364 -2.39 6.00 5.74
C ASN A 364 -3.53 6.11 4.72
N PRO A 365 -4.53 5.23 4.78
CA PRO A 365 -5.76 5.43 4.02
C PRO A 365 -6.41 6.76 4.43
N GLN A 366 -7.04 7.44 3.48
CA GLN A 366 -7.87 8.60 3.82
C GLN A 366 -9.03 8.15 4.73
N PRO A 367 -9.55 9.00 5.63
CA PRO A 367 -10.58 8.58 6.59
C PRO A 367 -11.83 7.95 5.96
N TRP A 368 -12.30 8.50 4.83
CA TRP A 368 -13.44 7.95 4.11
C TRP A 368 -13.10 6.59 3.48
N VAL A 369 -11.93 6.46 2.85
CA VAL A 369 -11.45 5.18 2.29
C VAL A 369 -11.36 4.12 3.36
N LYS A 370 -10.77 4.46 4.52
CA LYS A 370 -10.70 3.58 5.68
C LYS A 370 -12.09 3.09 6.04
N LYS A 371 -13.04 4.01 6.27
CA LYS A 371 -14.43 3.69 6.62
C LYS A 371 -15.05 2.71 5.61
N ARG A 372 -14.95 3.00 4.31
CA ARG A 372 -15.53 2.17 3.25
C ARG A 372 -14.87 0.80 3.12
N MET A 373 -13.55 0.72 3.28
CA MET A 373 -12.84 -0.56 3.25
C MET A 373 -13.24 -1.46 4.42
N LEU A 374 -13.40 -0.91 5.62
CA LEU A 374 -13.90 -1.67 6.77
C LEU A 374 -15.35 -2.15 6.54
N GLU A 375 -16.21 -1.29 5.98
CA GLU A 375 -17.61 -1.63 5.65
C GLU A 375 -17.72 -2.72 4.56
N LEU A 376 -16.89 -2.66 3.52
CA LEU A 376 -16.95 -3.58 2.38
C LEU A 376 -16.35 -4.96 2.65
N PHE A 377 -15.30 -5.03 3.47
CA PHE A 377 -14.43 -6.21 3.58
C PHE A 377 -14.38 -6.81 4.99
N ASP A 378 -15.19 -6.28 5.91
CA ASP A 378 -15.26 -6.73 7.30
C ASP A 378 -13.87 -6.84 7.96
N LEU A 379 -13.04 -5.84 7.70
CA LEU A 379 -11.66 -5.79 8.21
C LEU A 379 -11.62 -5.12 9.57
N GLU A 380 -10.69 -5.56 10.40
CA GLU A 380 -10.34 -4.81 11.60
C GLU A 380 -9.48 -3.59 11.24
N GLU A 381 -9.67 -2.48 11.97
CA GLU A 381 -8.93 -1.23 11.72
C GLU A 381 -7.41 -1.44 11.81
N ALA A 382 -6.95 -2.20 12.80
CA ALA A 382 -5.53 -2.50 12.98
C ALA A 382 -4.95 -3.29 11.79
N GLN A 383 -5.70 -4.29 11.30
CA GLN A 383 -5.32 -5.09 10.14
C GLN A 383 -5.23 -4.25 8.87
N LEU A 384 -6.21 -3.36 8.62
CA LEU A 384 -6.16 -2.47 7.46
C LEU A 384 -4.93 -1.56 7.50
N TYR A 385 -4.61 -0.98 8.66
CA TYR A 385 -3.40 -0.16 8.81
C TYR A 385 -2.11 -0.94 8.58
N GLU A 386 -2.04 -2.18 9.06
CA GLU A 386 -0.93 -3.08 8.78
C GLU A 386 -0.76 -3.29 7.27
N LEU A 387 -1.79 -3.79 6.59
CA LEU A 387 -1.74 -4.15 5.17
C LEU A 387 -1.45 -2.93 4.27
N TRP A 388 -1.92 -1.74 4.68
CA TRP A 388 -1.75 -0.51 3.92
C TRP A 388 -0.37 0.14 4.10
N ARG A 389 0.12 0.17 5.35
CA ARG A 389 1.34 0.91 5.69
C ARG A 389 2.59 0.04 5.59
N PHE A 390 2.52 -1.17 6.12
CA PHE A 390 3.70 -1.98 6.40
C PHE A 390 4.45 -2.36 5.13
N SER A 391 3.73 -2.62 4.03
CA SER A 391 4.33 -2.90 2.72
C SER A 391 5.33 -1.82 2.29
N HIS A 392 5.03 -0.54 2.49
CA HIS A 392 5.92 0.56 2.14
C HIS A 392 7.12 0.67 3.08
N THR A 393 6.90 0.49 4.39
CA THR A 393 7.99 0.47 5.38
C THR A 393 8.96 -0.66 5.05
N TYR A 394 8.42 -1.86 4.83
CA TYR A 394 9.18 -3.05 4.48
C TYR A 394 9.97 -2.89 3.18
N GLN A 395 9.33 -2.34 2.13
CA GLN A 395 10.00 -2.06 0.88
C GLN A 395 11.15 -1.08 1.03
N THR A 396 11.01 -0.07 1.90
CA THR A 396 12.04 0.95 2.18
C THR A 396 13.22 0.37 2.93
N ILE A 397 12.99 -0.31 4.06
CA ILE A 397 14.06 -0.95 4.83
C ILE A 397 14.77 -2.03 4.01
N GLY A 398 14.05 -2.66 3.09
CA GLY A 398 14.59 -3.66 2.19
C GLY A 398 15.52 -3.14 1.11
N ARG A 399 15.76 -1.82 0.98
CA ARG A 399 16.66 -1.23 -0.06
C ARG A 399 18.12 -1.15 0.37
N CYS A 400 18.45 -1.50 1.61
CA CYS A 400 19.78 -1.41 2.17
C CYS A 400 20.61 -2.70 2.03
N SER A 401 21.68 -2.81 2.80
CA SER A 401 22.58 -3.97 2.85
C SER A 401 21.91 -5.29 3.19
N LEU A 402 20.67 -5.26 3.68
CA LEU A 402 19.81 -6.45 3.88
C LEU A 402 19.70 -7.34 2.62
N ARG A 403 19.88 -6.76 1.41
CA ARG A 403 19.90 -7.51 0.14
C ARG A 403 21.20 -8.21 -0.18
N LEU A 404 22.29 -7.79 0.44
CA LEU A 404 23.62 -8.32 0.18
C LEU A 404 23.80 -9.59 1.00
N ARG A 405 23.71 -10.74 0.32
CA ARG A 405 23.72 -12.07 0.94
C ARG A 405 24.93 -12.27 1.85
N ASP A 406 26.09 -11.82 1.41
CA ASP A 406 27.36 -12.06 2.11
C ASP A 406 27.73 -10.96 3.13
N ARG A 407 26.87 -9.94 3.31
CA ARG A 407 27.17 -8.80 4.18
C ARG A 407 26.69 -9.06 5.61
N GLU A 408 27.64 -9.18 6.54
CA GLU A 408 27.39 -9.53 7.95
C GLU A 408 27.49 -8.34 8.92
N ASN A 409 27.53 -7.11 8.39
CA ASN A 409 27.55 -5.91 9.23
C ASN A 409 26.23 -5.76 10.01
N PRO A 410 26.25 -5.18 11.22
CA PRO A 410 25.04 -4.78 11.93
C PRO A 410 24.18 -3.82 11.09
N ILE A 411 22.87 -4.07 11.05
CA ILE A 411 21.89 -3.29 10.27
C ILE A 411 21.02 -2.50 11.26
N ASN A 412 20.91 -1.18 11.05
CA ASN A 412 20.07 -0.31 11.88
C ASN A 412 18.86 0.17 11.09
N LEU A 413 17.67 -0.18 11.57
CA LEU A 413 16.41 0.21 10.94
C LEU A 413 15.66 1.16 11.86
N VAL A 414 15.44 2.39 11.42
CA VAL A 414 14.58 3.35 12.12
C VAL A 414 13.26 3.44 11.39
N VAL A 415 12.16 3.17 12.09
CA VAL A 415 10.79 3.24 11.56
C VAL A 415 9.99 4.32 12.30
N PRO A 416 8.81 4.73 11.81
CA PRO A 416 8.12 5.88 12.37
C PRO A 416 7.60 5.67 13.80
N SER A 417 7.19 4.46 14.16
CA SER A 417 6.46 4.18 15.41
C SER A 417 6.79 2.81 16.00
N SER A 418 6.48 2.64 17.29
CA SER A 418 6.62 1.37 18.02
C SER A 418 5.84 0.23 17.35
N PHE A 419 4.65 0.51 16.82
CA PHE A 419 3.85 -0.46 16.07
C PHE A 419 4.58 -0.97 14.82
N CYS A 420 5.15 -0.06 14.01
CA CYS A 420 5.97 -0.45 12.85
C CYS A 420 7.20 -1.26 13.29
N ALA A 421 7.83 -0.90 14.41
CA ALA A 421 9.02 -1.59 14.91
C ALA A 421 8.69 -3.03 15.30
N ALA A 422 7.57 -3.24 15.99
CA ALA A 422 7.08 -4.57 16.33
C ALA A 422 6.82 -5.43 15.09
N GLN A 423 6.21 -4.88 14.04
CA GLN A 423 5.96 -5.60 12.79
C GLN A 423 7.25 -5.98 12.05
N VAL A 424 8.27 -5.13 12.08
CA VAL A 424 9.59 -5.48 11.51
C VAL A 424 10.24 -6.59 12.33
N VAL A 425 10.23 -6.51 13.66
CA VAL A 425 10.83 -7.56 14.51
C VAL A 425 10.13 -8.90 14.36
N ASP A 426 8.80 -8.91 14.28
CA ASP A 426 8.00 -10.10 14.00
C ASP A 426 8.37 -10.76 12.65
N LEU A 427 8.72 -9.95 11.65
CA LEU A 427 9.11 -10.43 10.33
C LEU A 427 10.53 -10.99 10.26
N PHE A 428 11.46 -10.52 11.09
CA PHE A 428 12.88 -10.84 11.03
C PHE A 428 13.33 -11.64 12.26
N PRO A 429 13.37 -12.98 12.20
CA PRO A 429 13.77 -13.81 13.33
C PRO A 429 15.13 -13.42 13.91
N GLY A 430 15.19 -13.11 15.21
CA GLY A 430 16.41 -12.69 15.90
C GLY A 430 16.67 -11.17 15.89
N ALA A 431 15.85 -10.38 15.18
CA ALA A 431 15.95 -8.92 15.23
C ALA A 431 15.62 -8.40 16.64
N THR A 432 16.29 -7.31 17.03
CA THR A 432 16.12 -6.72 18.37
C THR A 432 15.38 -5.39 18.29
N ASN A 433 14.28 -5.24 19.03
CA ASN A 433 13.65 -3.95 19.27
C ASN A 433 14.47 -3.16 20.29
N LYS A 434 14.98 -2.00 19.90
CA LYS A 434 15.79 -1.11 20.74
C LYS A 434 15.00 0.05 21.35
N GLY A 435 13.71 0.16 21.03
CA GLY A 435 12.81 1.20 21.56
C GLY A 435 12.91 2.53 20.83
N GLN A 436 12.59 3.61 21.54
CA GLN A 436 12.57 4.96 20.97
C GLN A 436 13.99 5.50 20.85
N ILE A 437 14.38 5.91 19.64
CA ILE A 437 15.71 6.52 19.42
C ILE A 437 15.72 8.03 19.63
N THR A 438 14.59 8.69 19.42
CA THR A 438 14.45 10.13 19.68
C THR A 438 13.97 10.38 21.11
N LYS A 439 14.11 11.62 21.58
CA LYS A 439 13.56 12.14 22.83
C LYS A 439 12.24 12.89 22.60
N LEU A 440 11.55 12.62 21.49
CA LEU A 440 10.26 13.25 21.20
C LEU A 440 9.25 12.89 22.30
N PRO A 441 8.60 13.89 22.92
CA PRO A 441 7.55 13.62 23.88
C PRO A 441 6.33 13.06 23.16
N ARG A 442 5.40 12.53 23.95
CA ARG A 442 4.08 12.17 23.45
C ARG A 442 3.38 13.41 22.86
N LEU A 443 2.93 13.32 21.61
CA LEU A 443 2.32 14.41 20.86
C LEU A 443 0.88 14.70 21.28
N SER A 444 0.18 13.68 21.77
CA SER A 444 -1.19 13.75 22.22
C SER A 444 -1.26 13.91 23.75
N LYS A 445 -2.17 14.77 24.23
CA LYS A 445 -2.56 14.74 25.66
C LYS A 445 -3.07 13.32 25.96
N PRO A 446 -2.78 12.74 27.14
CA PRO A 446 -3.27 11.41 27.47
C PRO A 446 -4.78 11.36 27.31
N THR A 447 -5.28 10.30 26.70
CA THR A 447 -6.73 10.10 26.53
C THR A 447 -7.41 10.06 27.89
N GLN A 448 -8.72 10.27 27.93
CA GLN A 448 -9.45 10.21 29.20
C GLN A 448 -9.31 8.81 29.86
N GLN A 449 -9.22 7.75 29.07
CA GLN A 449 -8.91 6.40 29.56
C GLN A 449 -7.51 6.30 30.17
N GLU A 450 -6.49 6.87 29.52
CA GLU A 450 -5.12 6.87 30.05
C GLU A 450 -4.95 7.80 31.26
N LYS A 451 -5.67 8.92 31.33
CA LYS A 451 -5.71 9.75 32.54
C LYS A 451 -6.35 9.01 33.71
N VAL A 452 -7.33 8.14 33.43
CA VAL A 452 -7.98 7.30 34.44
C VAL A 452 -7.05 6.14 34.87
N LEU A 453 -6.34 5.51 33.93
CA LEU A 453 -5.32 4.48 34.19
C LEU A 453 -4.12 5.05 34.96
N ASN A 454 -3.54 6.16 34.50
CA ASN A 454 -2.38 6.80 35.12
C ASN A 454 -2.73 7.55 36.42
N GLY A 455 -3.99 7.92 36.60
CA GLY A 455 -4.45 8.59 37.81
C GLY A 455 -4.69 7.62 38.97
N HIS A 456 -5.28 6.45 38.72
CA HIS A 456 -5.75 5.56 39.79
C HIS A 456 -5.78 4.05 39.46
N GLY A 457 -5.35 3.60 38.27
CA GLY A 457 -5.29 2.17 37.92
C GLY A 457 -6.63 1.42 37.84
N ILE A 458 -7.78 2.11 37.95
CA ILE A 458 -9.12 1.52 37.96
C ILE A 458 -9.89 1.91 36.70
N HIS A 459 -10.29 0.92 35.90
CA HIS A 459 -11.14 1.13 34.72
C HIS A 459 -12.63 1.20 35.12
N TYR A 460 -13.25 2.39 35.02
CA TYR A 460 -14.68 2.56 35.27
C TYR A 460 -15.52 2.16 34.06
N THR A 461 -16.46 1.24 34.23
CA THR A 461 -17.39 0.86 33.16
C THR A 461 -18.43 1.97 32.89
N LYS A 462 -19.16 1.88 31.78
CA LYS A 462 -20.32 2.78 31.51
C LYS A 462 -21.35 2.73 32.64
N GLN A 463 -21.52 1.56 33.27
CA GLN A 463 -22.46 1.36 34.38
C GLN A 463 -21.98 2.06 35.65
N ASP A 464 -20.67 2.06 35.93
CA ASP A 464 -20.09 2.78 37.07
C ASP A 464 -20.20 4.29 36.90
N ASN A 465 -20.00 4.78 35.68
CA ASN A 465 -20.21 6.18 35.34
C ASN A 465 -21.66 6.62 35.58
N SER A 466 -22.62 5.80 35.14
CA SER A 466 -24.05 6.07 35.36
C SER A 466 -24.42 6.04 36.84
N ALA A 467 -23.93 5.05 37.59
CA ALA A 467 -24.18 4.91 39.01
C ALA A 467 -23.57 6.07 39.83
N TYR A 468 -22.37 6.52 39.48
CA TYR A 468 -21.75 7.69 40.13
C TYR A 468 -22.54 8.97 39.87
N SER A 469 -23.02 9.20 38.64
CA SER A 469 -23.85 10.36 38.33
C SER A 469 -25.15 10.39 39.13
N LYS A 470 -25.79 9.22 39.33
CA LYS A 470 -26.98 9.09 40.18
C LYS A 470 -26.68 9.35 41.65
N TYR A 471 -25.58 8.78 42.16
CA TYR A 471 -25.09 9.03 43.52
C TYR A 471 -24.83 10.53 43.77
N ARG A 472 -24.08 11.17 42.87
CA ARG A 472 -23.74 12.59 42.96
C ARG A 472 -24.99 13.46 42.96
N LYS A 473 -25.95 13.15 42.09
CA LYS A 473 -27.23 13.86 42.03
C LYS A 473 -27.99 13.72 43.34
N LEU A 474 -28.13 12.50 43.86
CA LEU A 474 -28.84 12.24 45.11
C LEU A 474 -28.26 13.01 46.30
N LEU A 475 -26.94 13.08 46.43
CA LEU A 475 -26.30 13.82 47.52
C LEU A 475 -26.42 15.33 47.36
N ASN A 476 -26.26 15.83 46.13
CA ASN A 476 -26.48 17.25 45.85
C ASN A 476 -27.92 17.67 46.16
N ASP A 477 -28.91 16.86 45.81
CA ASP A 477 -30.33 17.12 46.10
C ASP A 477 -30.61 17.13 47.63
N LYS A 478 -29.76 16.49 48.43
CA LYS A 478 -29.79 16.50 49.89
C LYS A 478 -28.92 17.59 50.55
N GLY A 479 -28.19 18.37 49.75
CA GLY A 479 -27.23 19.36 50.27
C GLY A 479 -25.95 18.74 50.86
N GLU A 480 -25.67 17.48 50.56
CA GLU A 480 -24.48 16.76 51.02
C GLU A 480 -23.35 16.85 49.99
N VAL A 481 -22.09 16.83 50.45
CA VAL A 481 -20.92 16.85 49.56
C VAL A 481 -20.62 15.44 49.06
N PRO A 482 -20.71 15.18 47.74
CA PRO A 482 -20.42 13.85 47.21
C PRO A 482 -18.92 13.54 47.25
N LEU A 483 -18.60 12.32 47.67
CA LEU A 483 -17.25 11.74 47.53
C LEU A 483 -16.72 11.90 46.10
N LYS A 484 -15.40 12.04 45.96
CA LYS A 484 -14.78 12.01 44.64
C LYS A 484 -14.99 10.64 44.02
N LYS A 485 -15.02 10.59 42.68
CA LYS A 485 -15.40 9.38 41.93
C LYS A 485 -14.60 8.13 42.28
N HIS A 486 -13.32 8.30 42.56
CA HIS A 486 -12.46 7.19 42.98
C HIS A 486 -12.79 6.69 44.39
N GLU A 487 -12.91 7.60 45.36
CA GLU A 487 -13.31 7.31 46.75
C GLU A 487 -14.69 6.62 46.77
N TRP A 488 -15.67 7.16 46.06
CA TRP A 488 -16.97 6.52 45.88
C TRP A 488 -16.87 5.11 45.30
N TYR A 489 -16.00 4.92 44.30
CA TYR A 489 -15.88 3.61 43.67
C TYR A 489 -15.27 2.58 44.62
N VAL A 490 -14.23 2.95 45.35
CA VAL A 490 -13.53 2.06 46.31
C VAL A 490 -14.39 1.79 47.54
N GLU A 491 -15.04 2.81 48.10
CA GLU A 491 -15.76 2.71 49.37
C GLU A 491 -17.19 2.20 49.22
N ILE A 492 -17.84 2.50 48.08
CA ILE A 492 -19.27 2.23 47.91
C ILE A 492 -19.50 1.26 46.75
N ARG A 493 -18.98 1.54 45.56
CA ARG A 493 -19.34 0.77 44.35
C ARG A 493 -18.75 -0.64 44.33
N SER A 494 -17.44 -0.77 44.53
CA SER A 494 -16.71 -2.04 44.46
C SER A 494 -17.18 -3.05 45.51
N PRO A 495 -17.38 -2.67 46.79
CA PRO A 495 -17.96 -3.56 47.80
C PRO A 495 -19.38 -4.05 47.42
N ASN A 496 -20.23 -3.15 46.91
CA ASN A 496 -21.58 -3.49 46.49
C ASN A 496 -21.64 -4.42 45.27
N LEU A 497 -20.64 -4.37 44.39
CA LEU A 497 -20.51 -5.31 43.27
C LEU A 497 -20.06 -6.69 43.77
N LYS A 498 -19.12 -6.74 44.72
CA LYS A 498 -18.64 -8.00 45.33
C LYS A 498 -19.68 -8.70 46.21
N ALA A 499 -20.64 -7.97 46.75
CA ALA A 499 -21.74 -8.55 47.54
C ALA A 499 -22.90 -9.10 46.68
N LYS A 500 -22.89 -8.84 45.37
CA LYS A 500 -23.96 -9.23 44.43
C LYS A 500 -23.57 -10.34 43.46
N GLY A 501 -22.28 -10.63 43.33
CA GLY A 501 -21.77 -11.84 42.70
C GLY A 501 -21.42 -12.85 43.77
#